data_AF-A0A2M8P5Y2-F1
#
_entry.id   AF-A0A2M8P5Y2-F1
#
_cell.length_a   1.000
_cell.length_b   1.000
_cell.length_c   1.000
_cell.angle_alpha   90.00
_cell.angle_beta   90.00
_cell.angle_gamma   90.00
#
_symmetry.space_group_name_H-M   'P 1'
#
loop_
_entity.id
_entity.type
_entity.pdbx_description
1 polymer ?
#
loop_
_entity_poly.entity_id
_entity_poly.type
_entity_poly.pdbx_seq_one_letter_code
_entity_poly.pdbx_strand_id
1 'polypeptide(L)'
;ISYATARIFESDSVYTIQLSKKVPIITHHKDKAVLHRMDIKSLIEKNFSTIHPDAKLGDLVKVIADSTRNIFPVVDENGKFHGIIVMDQVRHIMFEPDKYDKVSVRSLMFTPTNV
;
A
#
# COMPACT_ATOMS: atom_id res chain seq x y z
N ILE A 1 -7.37 2.95 -61.75
CA ILE A 1 -7.06 1.50 -61.55
C ILE A 1 -5.93 1.31 -60.53
N SER A 2 -4.86 2.12 -60.51
CA SER A 2 -3.74 2.01 -59.55
C SER A 2 -4.10 2.18 -58.05
N TYR A 3 -5.06 3.07 -57.71
CA TYR A 3 -5.47 3.30 -56.31
C TYR A 3 -6.21 2.11 -55.66
N ALA A 4 -6.94 1.33 -56.47
CA ALA A 4 -7.70 0.18 -55.97
C ALA A 4 -6.78 -1.01 -55.63
N THR A 5 -5.68 -1.17 -56.39
CA THR A 5 -4.72 -2.25 -56.17
C THR A 5 -3.89 -2.05 -54.89
N ALA A 6 -3.51 -0.80 -54.56
CA ALA A 6 -2.76 -0.49 -53.35
C ALA A 6 -3.56 -0.78 -52.07
N ARG A 7 -4.88 -0.55 -52.08
CA ARG A 7 -5.75 -0.71 -50.90
C ARG A 7 -6.09 -2.17 -50.58
N ILE A 8 -5.91 -3.10 -51.52
CA ILE A 8 -6.17 -4.54 -51.30
C ILE A 8 -4.98 -5.26 -50.66
N PHE A 9 -3.77 -4.71 -50.80
CA PHE A 9 -2.53 -5.32 -50.29
C PHE A 9 -1.97 -4.69 -49.02
N GLU A 10 -2.55 -3.61 -48.49
CA GLU A 10 -2.24 -3.14 -47.13
C GLU A 10 -3.08 -3.92 -46.10
N SER A 11 -2.65 -5.15 -45.85
CA SER A 11 -3.03 -5.91 -44.66
C SER A 11 -1.98 -5.61 -43.58
N ASP A 12 -2.33 -4.68 -42.69
CA ASP A 12 -1.55 -4.17 -41.56
C ASP A 12 -0.14 -3.63 -41.84
N SER A 13 0.06 -2.37 -41.46
CA SER A 13 1.32 -1.66 -41.62
C SER A 13 2.51 -2.48 -41.10
N VAL A 14 3.61 -2.49 -41.84
CA VAL A 14 4.91 -3.08 -41.48
C VAL A 14 5.39 -2.63 -40.07
N TYR A 15 4.86 -1.51 -39.55
CA TYR A 15 5.12 -1.00 -38.20
C TYR A 15 4.61 -1.91 -37.06
N THR A 16 3.52 -2.67 -37.26
CA THR A 16 2.89 -3.47 -36.19
C THR A 16 3.66 -4.77 -35.88
N ILE A 17 4.44 -5.28 -36.84
CA ILE A 17 5.21 -6.53 -36.69
C ILE A 17 6.43 -6.34 -35.78
N GLN A 18 7.01 -5.13 -35.71
CA GLN A 18 8.15 -4.86 -34.83
C GLN A 18 7.74 -4.54 -33.38
N LEU A 19 6.51 -4.05 -33.15
CA LEU A 19 5.98 -3.88 -31.78
C LEU A 19 5.52 -5.20 -31.14
N SER A 20 5.04 -6.17 -31.92
CA SER A 20 4.54 -7.45 -31.40
C SER A 20 5.63 -8.38 -30.85
N LYS A 21 6.90 -8.15 -31.22
CA LYS A 21 8.05 -8.88 -30.63
C LYS A 21 8.56 -8.28 -29.32
N LYS A 22 8.10 -7.10 -28.88
CA LYS A 22 8.63 -6.45 -27.66
C LYS A 22 7.65 -5.93 -26.64
N VAL A 23 6.35 -5.87 -26.90
CA VAL A 23 5.38 -5.52 -25.85
C VAL A 23 4.08 -6.28 -26.10
N PRO A 24 3.60 -7.14 -25.18
CA PRO A 24 2.24 -7.66 -25.28
C PRO A 24 1.25 -6.55 -24.92
N ILE A 25 0.87 -5.73 -25.90
CA ILE A 25 -0.31 -4.85 -25.92
C ILE A 25 -1.49 -5.75 -25.52
N ILE A 26 -2.19 -5.66 -24.39
CA ILE A 26 -2.85 -4.61 -23.60
C ILE A 26 -4.00 -4.04 -24.39
N THR A 27 -4.97 -4.91 -24.69
CA THR A 27 -6.31 -4.51 -25.13
C THR A 27 -7.34 -5.15 -24.20
N HIS A 28 -8.22 -4.28 -23.69
CA HIS A 28 -9.42 -4.45 -22.87
C HIS A 28 -9.63 -5.79 -22.13
N HIS A 29 -9.65 -5.72 -20.79
CA HIS A 29 -9.73 -6.82 -19.80
C HIS A 29 -8.39 -7.36 -19.26
N LYS A 30 -7.32 -6.55 -19.29
CA LYS A 30 -6.01 -6.92 -18.71
C LYS A 30 -5.87 -6.75 -17.20
N ASP A 31 -6.66 -5.88 -16.57
CA ASP A 31 -6.46 -5.59 -15.14
C ASP A 31 -6.76 -6.82 -14.27
N LYS A 32 -7.82 -7.55 -14.63
CA LYS A 32 -8.28 -8.71 -13.85
C LYS A 32 -7.29 -9.88 -13.91
N ALA A 33 -6.64 -10.11 -15.05
CA ALA A 33 -5.71 -11.23 -15.24
C ALA A 33 -4.30 -10.95 -14.69
N VAL A 34 -3.85 -9.68 -14.71
CA VAL A 34 -2.56 -9.28 -14.13
C VAL A 34 -2.62 -9.29 -12.60
N LEU A 35 -3.71 -8.77 -12.01
CA LEU A 35 -3.95 -8.84 -10.55
C LEU A 35 -4.03 -10.30 -10.05
N HIS A 36 -4.61 -11.20 -10.85
CA HIS A 36 -4.73 -12.62 -10.50
C HIS A 36 -3.39 -13.38 -10.56
N ARG A 37 -2.39 -12.82 -11.25
CA ARG A 37 -1.04 -13.37 -11.39
C ARG A 37 -0.02 -12.70 -10.45
N MET A 38 -0.39 -11.59 -9.80
CA MET A 38 0.37 -11.09 -8.65
C MET A 38 0.12 -12.03 -7.48
N ASP A 39 1.19 -12.61 -6.94
CA ASP A 39 1.08 -13.41 -5.73
C ASP A 39 0.77 -12.47 -4.57
N ILE A 40 -0.49 -12.44 -4.13
CA ILE A 40 -0.96 -11.56 -3.04
C ILE A 40 -0.08 -11.75 -1.79
N LYS A 41 0.47 -12.96 -1.59
CA LYS A 41 1.37 -13.25 -0.47
C LYS A 41 2.68 -12.48 -0.52
N SER A 42 3.21 -12.16 -1.70
CA SER A 42 4.45 -11.38 -1.83
C SER A 42 4.23 -9.88 -1.62
N LEU A 43 2.98 -9.42 -1.66
CA LEU A 43 2.59 -8.04 -1.35
C LEU A 43 2.36 -7.83 0.15
N ILE A 44 2.27 -8.90 0.95
CA ILE A 44 2.10 -8.81 2.40
C ILE A 44 3.43 -8.41 3.03
N GLU A 45 3.55 -7.14 3.40
CA GLU A 45 4.69 -6.61 4.12
C GLU A 45 4.70 -7.12 5.56
N LYS A 46 5.89 -7.45 6.09
CA LYS A 46 6.07 -7.95 7.47
C LYS A 46 6.88 -7.02 8.37
N ASN A 47 7.36 -5.90 7.84
CA ASN A 47 8.29 -5.00 8.52
C ASN A 47 7.53 -3.86 9.21
N PHE A 48 6.53 -4.19 10.03
CA PHE A 48 5.78 -3.21 10.82
C PHE A 48 6.26 -3.24 12.27
N SER A 49 6.52 -2.06 12.84
CA SER A 49 6.80 -1.93 14.26
C SER A 49 5.49 -1.91 15.03
N THR A 50 5.33 -2.84 15.98
CA THR A 50 4.14 -2.97 16.83
C THR A 50 4.25 -2.10 18.09
N ILE A 51 3.11 -1.73 18.67
CA ILE A 51 3.05 -1.00 19.93
C ILE A 51 2.00 -1.60 20.88
N HIS A 52 2.27 -1.60 22.18
CA HIS A 52 1.36 -2.12 23.19
C HIS A 52 0.16 -1.16 23.40
N PRO A 53 -1.08 -1.65 23.60
CA PRO A 53 -2.26 -0.80 23.82
C PRO A 53 -2.14 0.12 25.05
N ASP A 54 -1.45 -0.34 26.10
CA ASP A 54 -1.24 0.42 27.33
C ASP A 54 -0.02 1.34 27.29
N ALA A 55 0.71 1.38 26.17
CA ALA A 55 1.83 2.29 25.99
C ALA A 55 1.36 3.74 25.90
N LYS A 56 2.30 4.67 26.13
CA LYS A 56 2.03 6.11 26.02
C LYS A 56 2.56 6.69 24.71
N LEU A 57 2.19 7.94 24.44
CA LEU A 57 2.69 8.67 23.28
C LEU A 57 4.22 8.73 23.23
N GLY A 58 4.90 8.85 24.37
CA GLY A 58 6.37 8.85 24.41
C GLY A 58 7.00 7.57 23.86
N ASP A 59 6.39 6.40 24.13
CA ASP A 59 6.88 5.13 23.60
C ASP A 59 6.54 4.95 22.12
N LEU A 60 5.36 5.43 21.71
CA LEU A 60 4.99 5.50 20.30
C LEU A 60 5.99 6.35 19.51
N VAL A 61 6.45 7.49 20.03
CA VAL A 61 7.43 8.36 19.37
C VAL A 61 8.77 7.64 19.16
N LYS A 62 9.23 6.86 20.14
CA LYS A 62 10.46 6.03 19.98
C LYS A 62 10.30 5.02 18.86
N VAL A 63 9.15 4.33 18.83
CA VAL A 63 8.85 3.35 17.78
C VAL A 63 8.73 4.01 16.40
N ILE A 64 8.18 5.23 16.33
CA ILE A 64 8.14 6.03 15.10
C ILE A 64 9.55 6.41 14.65
N ALA A 65 10.43 6.80 15.57
CA ALA A 65 11.80 7.20 15.24
C ALA A 65 12.60 6.05 14.62
N ASP A 66 12.38 4.82 15.07
CA ASP A 66 13.06 3.62 14.55
C ASP A 66 12.36 2.99 13.33
N SER A 67 11.17 3.48 12.96
CA SER A 67 10.36 2.93 11.87
C SER A 67 10.42 3.78 10.61
N THR A 68 10.46 3.11 9.46
CA THR A 68 10.33 3.75 8.14
C THR A 68 8.88 3.79 7.63
N ARG A 69 7.93 3.23 8.40
CA ARG A 69 6.52 3.05 8.01
C ARG A 69 5.61 4.10 8.65
N ASN A 70 4.51 4.40 7.96
CA ASN A 70 3.46 5.32 8.44
C ASN A 70 2.37 4.63 9.29
N ILE A 71 2.39 3.29 9.39
CA ILE A 71 1.34 2.51 10.06
C ILE A 71 1.95 1.68 11.18
N PHE A 72 1.34 1.76 12.36
CA PHE A 72 1.77 1.10 13.58
C PHE A 72 0.64 0.24 14.13
N PRO A 73 0.69 -1.09 13.97
CA PRO A 73 -0.28 -1.99 14.57
C PRO A 73 -0.17 -2.01 16.09
N VAL A 74 -1.32 -1.87 16.76
CA VAL A 74 -1.47 -1.97 18.21
C VAL A 74 -1.77 -3.42 18.57
N VAL A 75 -0.86 -4.06 19.30
CA VAL A 75 -0.91 -5.49 19.62
C VAL A 75 -0.62 -5.70 21.10
N ASP A 76 -1.43 -6.53 21.75
CA ASP A 76 -1.26 -6.94 23.15
C ASP A 76 -0.20 -8.05 23.31
N GLU A 77 0.21 -8.37 24.54
CA GLU A 77 1.20 -9.42 24.84
C GLU A 77 0.80 -10.79 24.26
N ASN A 78 -0.50 -11.05 24.15
CA ASN A 78 -1.06 -12.28 23.59
C ASN A 78 -1.05 -12.32 22.05
N GLY A 79 -0.47 -11.32 21.38
CA GLY A 79 -0.51 -11.19 19.93
C GLY A 79 -1.88 -10.77 19.38
N LYS A 80 -2.79 -10.30 20.25
CA LYS A 80 -4.13 -9.87 19.85
C LYS A 80 -4.06 -8.48 19.22
N PHE A 81 -4.61 -8.35 18.02
CA PHE A 81 -4.69 -7.08 17.32
C PHE A 81 -5.82 -6.21 17.90
N HIS A 82 -5.48 -4.97 18.28
CA HIS A 82 -6.42 -4.00 18.85
C HIS A 82 -6.76 -2.86 17.89
N GLY A 83 -5.88 -2.54 16.94
CA GLY A 83 -6.13 -1.45 16.00
C GLY A 83 -4.86 -1.01 15.29
N ILE A 84 -4.97 0.08 14.52
CA ILE A 84 -3.83 0.71 13.84
C ILE A 84 -3.69 2.16 14.26
N ILE A 85 -2.47 2.67 14.26
CA ILE A 85 -2.16 4.09 14.37
C ILE A 85 -1.46 4.54 13.11
N VAL A 86 -1.88 5.68 12.57
CA VAL A 86 -1.23 6.31 11.41
C VAL A 86 -0.41 7.49 11.91
N MET A 87 0.87 7.55 11.52
CA MET A 87 1.80 8.61 11.96
C MET A 87 1.25 10.01 11.65
N ASP A 88 0.63 10.17 10.48
CA ASP A 88 0.04 11.44 10.04
C ASP A 88 -0.95 12.02 11.07
N GLN A 89 -1.72 11.16 11.74
CA GLN A 89 -2.72 11.59 12.72
C GLN A 89 -2.07 12.03 14.03
N VAL A 90 -0.93 11.46 14.40
CA VAL A 90 -0.23 11.77 15.66
C VAL A 90 0.86 12.83 15.49
N ARG A 91 1.23 13.18 14.25
CA ARG A 91 2.30 14.15 13.94
C ARG A 91 2.16 15.48 14.67
N HIS A 92 0.94 15.97 14.84
CA HIS A 92 0.68 17.26 15.47
C HIS A 92 0.96 17.27 16.99
N ILE A 93 0.84 16.11 17.65
CA ILE A 93 1.08 15.96 19.11
C ILE A 93 2.42 15.30 19.43
N MET A 94 3.06 14.64 18.46
CA MET A 94 4.25 13.82 18.71
C MET A 94 5.50 14.62 19.12
N PHE A 95 5.48 15.94 18.91
CA PHE A 95 6.56 16.85 19.31
C PHE A 95 6.25 17.64 20.59
N GLU A 96 5.14 17.36 21.26
CA GLU A 96 4.74 18.02 22.51
C GLU A 96 5.14 17.15 23.71
N PRO A 97 6.25 17.43 24.41
CA PRO A 97 6.75 16.58 25.49
C PRO A 97 5.74 16.46 26.64
N ASP A 98 4.97 17.52 26.88
CA ASP A 98 3.91 17.57 27.91
C ASP A 98 2.81 16.51 27.70
N LYS A 99 2.66 15.99 26.48
CA LYS A 99 1.67 14.98 26.11
C LYS A 99 2.20 13.56 26.19
N TYR A 100 3.52 13.38 26.30
CA TYR A 100 4.15 12.05 26.28
C TYR A 100 3.63 11.15 27.39
N ASP A 101 3.38 11.73 28.57
CA ASP A 101 2.89 11.01 29.73
C ASP A 101 1.37 11.00 29.91
N LYS A 102 0.67 11.86 29.17
CA LYS A 102 -0.78 12.11 29.32
C LYS A 102 -1.61 11.38 28.27
N VAL A 103 -1.09 11.22 27.07
CA VAL A 103 -1.82 10.62 25.95
C VAL A 103 -1.49 9.14 25.86
N SER A 104 -2.52 8.30 25.94
CA SER A 104 -2.40 6.84 25.78
C SER A 104 -2.57 6.42 24.32
N VAL A 105 -1.84 5.36 23.93
CA VAL A 105 -1.91 4.75 22.59
C VAL A 105 -3.34 4.30 22.26
N ARG A 106 -4.04 3.75 23.26
CA ARG A 106 -5.45 3.33 23.12
C ARG A 106 -6.41 4.44 22.68
N SER A 107 -6.11 5.71 22.96
CA SER A 107 -6.94 6.83 22.52
C SER A 107 -6.65 7.27 21.08
N LEU A 108 -5.48 6.91 20.55
CA LEU A 108 -5.03 7.29 19.22
C LEU A 108 -5.30 6.21 18.17
N MET A 109 -5.60 4.98 18.63
CA MET A 109 -5.83 3.84 17.75
C MET A 109 -7.15 3.95 17.00
N PHE A 110 -7.10 3.60 15.72
CA PHE A 110 -8.29 3.35 14.91
C PHE A 110 -8.63 1.88 14.98
N THR A 111 -9.84 1.58 15.45
CA THR A 111 -10.40 0.24 15.43
C THR A 111 -11.26 0.11 14.17
N PRO A 112 -10.96 -0.81 13.24
CA PRO A 112 -11.91 -1.11 12.18
C PRO A 112 -13.16 -1.69 12.83
N THR A 113 -14.21 -0.89 12.91
CA THR A 113 -15.52 -1.34 13.36
C THR A 113 -16.08 -2.23 12.25
N ASN A 114 -16.42 -3.47 12.58
CA ASN A 114 -17.11 -4.36 11.65
C ASN A 114 -18.49 -3.77 11.37
N VAL A 115 -18.64 -3.16 10.19
CA VAL A 115 -19.94 -2.80 9.61
C VAL A 115 -20.36 -3.90 8.65
#